data_AF-A0A4V1J2H4-F1
#
_entry.id   AF-A0A4V1J2H4-F1
#
_cell.length_a   1.000
_cell.length_b   1.000
_cell.length_c   1.000
_cell.angle_alpha   90.00
_cell.angle_beta   90.00
_cell.angle_gamma   90.00
#
_symmetry.space_group_name_H-M   'P 1'
#
loop_
_entity.id
_entity.type
_entity.pdbx_description
1 polymer ?
#
loop_
_entity_poly.entity_id
_entity_poly.type
_entity_poly.pdbx_seq_one_letter_code
_entity_poly.pdbx_strand_id
1 'polypeptide(L)'
;MMKRLHITLFPLVQGKPHQLAQFEQNIVRCMHAWAPPKTLVCQPNVLDSMLGAQPAGRLRLALEPRLLVLTLKTPNVVFVTALVEKNAENDAFFKGLSALIGEQADALSLSYKWWKSVGVRGIDDSKYHVSFLTYNVRRPGTAISLKQVGELQAALDALDPLPELSVDVDSLILGYTRTEYRRGV
;
A
#
# COMPACT_ATOMS: atom_id res chain seq x y z
N MET A 1 13.36 -7.26 -18.14
CA MET A 1 12.05 -7.30 -17.45
C MET A 1 11.79 -5.94 -16.80
N MET A 2 10.63 -5.32 -17.05
CA MET A 2 10.22 -4.11 -16.34
C MET A 2 9.61 -4.47 -14.98
N LYS A 3 9.99 -3.75 -13.92
CA LYS A 3 9.36 -3.89 -12.60
C LYS A 3 8.12 -2.99 -12.52
N ARG A 4 7.04 -3.51 -11.94
CA ARG A 4 5.84 -2.70 -11.66
C ARG A 4 6.06 -1.88 -10.40
N LEU A 5 5.64 -0.61 -10.43
CA LEU A 5 5.48 0.20 -9.22
C LEU A 5 4.19 -0.23 -8.52
N HIS A 6 4.10 -0.01 -7.21
CA HIS A 6 2.91 -0.31 -6.43
C HIS A 6 2.69 0.77 -5.37
N ILE A 7 1.42 0.92 -4.99
CA ILE A 7 1.00 1.63 -3.79
C ILE A 7 0.66 0.55 -2.79
N THR A 8 1.31 0.55 -1.63
CA THR A 8 0.94 -0.41 -0.60
C THR A 8 -0.26 0.09 0.16
N LEU A 9 -1.37 -0.64 0.04
CA LEU A 9 -2.67 -0.18 0.52
C LEU A 9 -2.99 -0.61 1.95
N PHE A 10 -2.32 -1.65 2.46
CA PHE A 10 -2.71 -2.26 3.72
C PHE A 10 -1.51 -2.87 4.46
N PRO A 11 -1.66 -3.12 5.78
CA PRO A 11 -0.62 -3.72 6.61
C PRO A 11 -0.22 -5.12 6.17
N LEU A 12 0.92 -5.60 6.68
CA LEU A 12 1.20 -7.02 6.64
C LEU A 12 0.15 -7.77 7.48
N VAL A 13 -0.59 -8.68 6.83
CA VAL A 13 -1.58 -9.55 7.46
C VAL A 13 -0.98 -10.96 7.58
N GLN A 14 -1.12 -11.57 8.75
CA GLN A 14 -0.52 -12.84 9.12
C GLN A 14 -1.56 -13.77 9.74
N GLY A 15 -1.55 -15.03 9.36
CA GLY A 15 -2.42 -16.06 9.90
C GLY A 15 -2.06 -17.44 9.36
N LYS A 16 -2.94 -18.43 9.57
CA LYS A 16 -2.79 -19.74 8.94
C LYS A 16 -3.19 -19.66 7.46
N PRO A 17 -2.70 -20.57 6.59
CA PRO A 17 -2.92 -20.47 5.15
C PRO A 17 -4.39 -20.47 4.74
N HIS A 18 -5.22 -21.29 5.40
CA HIS A 18 -6.65 -21.34 5.11
C HIS A 18 -7.37 -20.06 5.55
N GLN A 19 -6.92 -19.38 6.61
CA GLN A 19 -7.47 -18.09 7.02
C GLN A 19 -7.07 -17.00 6.03
N LEU A 20 -5.81 -16.99 5.55
CA LEU A 20 -5.36 -16.03 4.54
C LEU A 20 -6.04 -16.26 3.18
N ALA A 21 -6.29 -17.51 2.79
CA ALA A 21 -7.08 -17.82 1.59
C ALA A 21 -8.53 -17.37 1.72
N GLN A 22 -9.16 -17.59 2.87
CA GLN A 22 -10.52 -17.10 3.14
C GLN A 22 -10.57 -15.57 3.16
N PHE A 23 -9.55 -14.92 3.74
CA PHE A 23 -9.40 -13.46 3.75
C PHE A 23 -9.31 -12.92 2.33
N GLU A 24 -8.43 -13.48 1.48
CA GLU A 24 -8.31 -13.10 0.08
C GLU A 24 -9.66 -13.20 -0.65
N GLN A 25 -10.36 -14.34 -0.51
CA GLN A 25 -11.67 -14.54 -1.13
C GLN A 25 -12.70 -13.51 -0.66
N ASN A 26 -12.70 -13.16 0.63
CA ASN A 26 -13.59 -12.14 1.18
C ASN A 26 -13.29 -10.76 0.59
N ILE A 27 -12.01 -10.36 0.55
CA ILE A 27 -11.61 -9.07 -0.02
C ILE A 27 -11.98 -8.98 -1.50
N VAL A 28 -11.65 -10.02 -2.28
CA VAL A 28 -11.96 -10.07 -3.72
C VAL A 28 -13.48 -9.93 -3.95
N ARG A 29 -14.29 -10.67 -3.19
CA ARG A 29 -15.76 -10.59 -3.27
C ARG A 29 -16.28 -9.20 -2.93
N CYS A 30 -15.73 -8.55 -1.91
CA CYS A 30 -16.21 -7.21 -1.51
C CYS A 30 -15.74 -6.12 -2.48
N MET A 31 -14.55 -6.27 -3.09
CA MET A 31 -14.07 -5.37 -4.14
C MET A 31 -14.86 -5.48 -5.44
N HIS A 32 -15.40 -6.67 -5.75
CA HIS A 32 -16.31 -6.85 -6.87
C HIS A 32 -17.63 -6.09 -6.74
N ALA A 33 -18.18 -6.04 -5.52
CA ALA A 33 -19.41 -5.31 -5.23
C ALA A 33 -19.20 -3.78 -5.19
N TRP A 34 -17.95 -3.32 -5.32
CA TRP A 34 -17.61 -1.91 -5.21
C TRP A 34 -17.76 -1.17 -6.53
N ALA A 35 -18.52 -0.07 -6.47
CA ALA A 35 -18.60 0.95 -7.52
C ALA A 35 -18.34 2.32 -6.88
N PRO A 36 -17.19 3.00 -7.13
CA PRO A 36 -17.01 4.37 -6.71
C PRO A 36 -18.16 5.25 -7.25
N PRO A 37 -18.65 6.25 -6.48
CA PRO A 37 -18.10 6.80 -5.24
C PRO A 37 -18.64 6.14 -3.95
N LYS A 38 -19.29 4.97 -4.03
CA LYS A 38 -19.90 4.35 -2.84
C LYS A 38 -18.83 3.89 -1.86
N THR A 39 -19.12 4.03 -0.57
CA THR A 39 -18.32 3.44 0.51
C THR A 39 -18.22 1.93 0.27
N LEU A 40 -17.00 1.40 0.33
CA LEU A 40 -16.73 -0.02 0.23
C LEU A 40 -17.33 -0.73 1.45
N VAL A 41 -18.39 -1.52 1.26
CA VAL A 41 -19.03 -2.32 2.31
C VAL A 41 -19.16 -3.75 1.81
N CYS A 42 -18.68 -4.72 2.60
CA CYS A 42 -18.97 -6.13 2.33
C CYS A 42 -20.46 -6.38 2.50
N GLN A 43 -21.17 -6.68 1.41
CA GLN A 43 -22.51 -7.22 1.55
C GLN A 43 -22.43 -8.70 1.92
N PRO A 44 -23.07 -9.14 3.01
CA PRO A 44 -23.20 -10.56 3.29
C PRO A 44 -24.07 -11.19 2.19
N ASN A 45 -23.55 -12.22 1.53
CA ASN A 45 -24.26 -13.12 0.59
C ASN A 45 -24.45 -12.65 -0.87
N VAL A 46 -23.35 -12.35 -1.58
CA VAL A 46 -23.32 -12.48 -3.05
C VAL A 46 -22.47 -13.70 -3.40
N LEU A 47 -23.11 -14.85 -3.55
CA LEU A 47 -22.51 -16.07 -4.08
C LEU A 47 -23.31 -16.44 -5.32
N ASP A 48 -22.70 -16.30 -6.48
CA ASP A 48 -22.79 -17.22 -7.62
C ASP A 48 -22.18 -16.51 -8.84
N SER A 49 -21.13 -17.10 -9.41
CA SER A 49 -20.30 -16.57 -10.50
C SER A 49 -19.30 -15.49 -10.09
N MET A 50 -18.00 -15.77 -10.27
CA MET A 50 -16.96 -14.88 -10.83
C MET A 50 -15.55 -15.19 -10.28
N LEU A 51 -14.80 -16.01 -11.02
CA LEU A 51 -13.34 -16.01 -10.97
C LEU A 51 -12.84 -15.00 -12.01
N GLY A 52 -12.26 -13.88 -11.55
CA GLY A 52 -11.70 -12.83 -12.40
C GLY A 52 -12.23 -11.43 -12.05
N ALA A 53 -11.84 -10.92 -10.89
CA ALA A 53 -12.38 -9.67 -10.36
C ALA A 53 -11.90 -8.41 -11.06
N GLN A 54 -12.82 -7.69 -11.69
CA GLN A 54 -12.65 -6.30 -12.07
C GLN A 54 -13.48 -5.42 -11.13
N PRO A 55 -12.92 -4.35 -10.54
CA PRO A 55 -13.70 -3.34 -9.85
C PRO A 55 -14.69 -2.71 -10.84
N ALA A 56 -15.91 -2.38 -10.39
CA ALA A 56 -16.95 -1.83 -11.27
C ALA A 56 -16.73 -0.36 -11.66
N GLY A 57 -15.63 0.26 -11.22
CA GLY A 57 -15.22 1.61 -11.59
C GLY A 57 -13.71 1.78 -11.64
N ARG A 58 -13.24 2.73 -12.45
CA ARG A 58 -11.83 3.12 -12.55
C ARG A 58 -11.49 4.09 -11.42
N LEU A 59 -10.52 3.74 -10.59
CA LEU A 59 -9.95 4.67 -9.60
C LEU A 59 -8.76 5.38 -10.24
N ARG A 60 -8.84 6.68 -10.44
CA ARG A 60 -7.71 7.47 -10.93
C ARG A 60 -6.97 8.08 -9.75
N LEU A 61 -5.71 7.67 -9.56
CA LEU A 61 -4.84 8.19 -8.51
C LEU A 61 -3.84 9.16 -9.11
N ALA A 62 -3.93 10.43 -8.71
CA ALA A 62 -2.88 11.42 -8.95
C ALA A 62 -1.81 11.35 -7.86
N LEU A 63 -0.57 11.68 -8.20
CA LEU A 63 0.54 11.81 -7.26
C LEU A 63 0.85 13.29 -7.05
N GLU A 64 1.21 13.64 -5.81
CA GLU A 64 1.75 14.97 -5.52
C GLU A 64 3.02 15.20 -6.38
N PRO A 65 3.21 16.41 -6.96
CA PRO A 65 4.34 16.70 -7.85
C PRO A 65 5.67 16.89 -7.08
N ARG A 66 5.76 16.35 -5.86
CA ARG A 66 6.91 16.47 -4.95
C ARG A 66 7.40 15.10 -4.53
N LEU A 67 8.73 14.94 -4.59
CA LEU A 67 9.40 13.75 -4.07
C LEU A 67 9.72 13.87 -2.58
N LEU A 68 9.56 12.77 -1.88
CA LEU A 68 9.90 12.60 -0.46
C LEU A 68 10.91 11.47 -0.29
N VAL A 69 11.86 11.71 0.61
CA VAL A 69 12.83 10.73 1.06
C VAL A 69 12.32 10.10 2.36
N LEU A 70 12.03 8.81 2.31
CA LEU A 70 11.61 8.03 3.47
C LEU A 70 12.72 7.10 3.90
N THR A 71 12.75 6.78 5.19
CA THR A 71 13.67 5.77 5.71
C THR A 71 13.01 4.95 6.82
N LEU A 72 13.48 3.73 7.01
CA LEU A 72 13.05 2.88 8.13
C LEU A 72 13.61 3.43 9.46
N LYS A 73 13.06 2.96 10.59
CA LYS A 73 13.51 3.36 11.94
C LYS A 73 15.01 3.13 12.13
N THR A 74 15.49 1.99 11.62
CA THR A 74 16.89 1.70 11.37
C THR A 74 17.20 2.16 9.94
N PRO A 75 17.96 3.23 9.72
CA PRO A 75 18.06 3.86 8.41
C PRO A 75 19.06 3.14 7.50
N ASN A 76 18.88 1.83 7.29
CA ASN A 76 19.64 1.04 6.33
C ASN A 76 18.96 0.99 4.95
N VAL A 77 17.71 1.43 4.86
CA VAL A 77 16.95 1.53 3.61
C VAL A 77 16.39 2.94 3.47
N VAL A 78 16.55 3.52 2.29
CA VAL A 78 15.96 4.80 1.89
C VAL A 78 15.10 4.60 0.66
N PHE A 79 13.94 5.26 0.64
CA PHE A 79 12.99 5.28 -0.46
C PHE A 79 12.87 6.70 -0.99
N VAL A 80 12.88 6.86 -2.31
CA VAL A 80 12.45 8.10 -2.97
C VAL A 80 11.05 7.87 -3.49
N THR A 81 10.10 8.66 -3.03
CA THR A 81 8.67 8.39 -3.16
C THR A 81 7.91 9.63 -3.57
N ALA A 82 6.73 9.49 -4.19
CA ALA A 82 5.73 10.55 -4.24
C ALA A 82 4.49 10.10 -3.48
N LEU A 83 3.81 11.04 -2.83
CA LEU A 83 2.54 10.78 -2.16
C LEU A 83 1.42 10.69 -3.18
N VAL A 84 0.40 9.91 -2.88
CA VAL A 84 -0.89 10.01 -3.57
C VAL A 84 -1.55 11.31 -3.14
N GLU A 85 -2.06 12.07 -4.12
CA GLU A 85 -2.72 13.34 -3.87
C GLU A 85 -3.93 13.15 -2.94
N LYS A 86 -4.02 14.02 -1.93
CA LYS A 86 -5.14 13.99 -1.00
C LYS A 86 -6.36 14.71 -1.58
N ASN A 87 -7.41 13.96 -1.84
CA ASN A 87 -8.72 14.50 -2.20
C ASN A 87 -9.84 13.66 -1.57
N ALA A 88 -11.08 14.15 -1.62
CA ALA A 88 -12.22 13.51 -0.96
C ALA A 88 -12.51 12.10 -1.49
N GLU A 89 -12.29 11.87 -2.79
CA GLU A 89 -12.50 10.57 -3.44
C GLU A 89 -11.47 9.54 -2.97
N ASN A 90 -10.18 9.90 -3.01
CA ASN A 90 -9.07 9.09 -2.53
C ASN A 90 -9.23 8.79 -1.04
N ASP A 91 -9.56 9.80 -0.22
CA ASP A 91 -9.79 9.63 1.22
C ASP A 91 -10.93 8.66 1.49
N ALA A 92 -12.05 8.74 0.76
CA ALA A 92 -13.18 7.84 0.90
C ALA A 92 -12.81 6.41 0.50
N PHE A 93 -12.12 6.24 -0.63
CA PHE A 93 -11.64 4.95 -1.11
C PHE A 93 -10.72 4.28 -0.09
N PHE A 94 -9.66 4.98 0.32
CA PHE A 94 -8.65 4.45 1.23
C PHE A 94 -9.20 4.12 2.61
N LYS A 95 -10.10 4.96 3.15
CA LYS A 95 -10.80 4.66 4.41
C LYS A 95 -11.71 3.43 4.28
N GLY A 96 -12.48 3.32 3.20
CA GLY A 96 -13.31 2.16 2.93
C GLY A 96 -12.50 0.87 2.81
N LEU A 97 -11.38 0.92 2.07
CA LEU A 97 -10.47 -0.21 1.92
C LEU A 97 -9.82 -0.62 3.25
N SER A 98 -9.40 0.36 4.05
CA SER A 98 -8.79 0.11 5.36
C SER A 98 -9.79 -0.52 6.34
N ALA A 99 -11.03 -0.02 6.34
CA ALA A 99 -12.10 -0.57 7.16
C ALA A 99 -12.46 -2.01 6.75
N LEU A 100 -12.63 -2.25 5.44
CA LEU A 100 -12.86 -3.58 4.89
C LEU A 100 -11.79 -4.57 5.35
N ILE A 101 -10.52 -4.20 5.20
CA ILE A 101 -9.40 -5.07 5.53
C ILE A 101 -9.33 -5.35 7.03
N GLY A 102 -9.51 -4.32 7.86
CA GLY A 102 -9.59 -4.49 9.32
C GLY A 102 -10.71 -5.44 9.72
N GLU A 103 -11.92 -5.23 9.20
CA GLU A 103 -13.10 -6.06 9.47
C GLU A 103 -12.87 -7.53 9.08
N GLN A 104 -12.35 -7.79 7.88
CA GLN A 104 -12.10 -9.15 7.42
C GLN A 104 -10.95 -9.82 8.18
N ALA A 105 -9.93 -9.06 8.56
CA ALA A 105 -8.84 -9.57 9.38
C ALA A 105 -9.32 -9.95 10.78
N ASP A 106 -10.10 -9.08 11.42
CA ASP A 106 -10.68 -9.32 12.75
C ASP A 106 -11.63 -10.53 12.73
N ALA A 107 -12.51 -10.63 11.73
CA ALA A 107 -13.45 -11.74 11.57
C ALA A 107 -12.76 -13.11 11.45
N LEU A 108 -11.56 -13.14 10.88
CA LEU A 108 -10.75 -14.35 10.70
C LEU A 108 -9.68 -14.51 11.78
N SER A 109 -9.66 -13.65 12.81
CA SER A 109 -8.65 -13.64 13.87
C SER A 109 -7.22 -13.57 13.32
N LEU A 110 -7.01 -12.75 12.29
CA LEU A 110 -5.71 -12.51 11.67
C LEU A 110 -4.94 -11.43 12.43
N SER A 111 -3.62 -11.60 12.50
CA SER A 111 -2.72 -10.58 13.04
C SER A 111 -2.34 -9.60 11.94
N TYR A 112 -2.51 -8.30 12.16
CA TYR A 112 -2.07 -7.27 11.21
C TYR A 112 -1.39 -6.09 11.91
N LYS A 113 -0.44 -5.47 11.22
CA LYS A 113 0.39 -4.37 11.75
C LYS A 113 0.43 -3.18 10.79
N TRP A 114 -0.31 -2.11 11.13
CA TRP A 114 -0.32 -0.83 10.39
C TRP A 114 1.06 -0.18 10.34
N TRP A 115 1.32 0.59 9.27
CA TRP A 115 2.64 1.12 8.89
C TRP A 115 3.34 1.92 9.99
N LYS A 116 2.60 2.64 10.84
CA LYS A 116 3.12 3.33 12.04
C LYS A 116 3.85 2.41 13.01
N SER A 117 3.53 1.12 13.02
CA SER A 117 4.26 0.11 13.79
C SER A 117 5.53 -0.43 13.10
N VAL A 118 5.68 -0.21 11.78
CA VAL A 118 6.87 -0.59 10.99
C VAL A 118 7.98 0.46 11.11
N GLY A 119 7.65 1.66 11.61
CA GLY A 119 8.63 2.68 11.99
C GLY A 119 9.26 3.41 10.80
N VAL A 120 8.54 3.57 9.69
CA VAL A 120 8.96 4.46 8.60
C VAL A 120 8.91 5.90 9.11
N ARG A 121 10.01 6.65 8.98
CA ARG A 121 10.07 8.07 9.37
C ARG A 121 9.61 8.94 8.20
N GLY A 122 8.81 9.97 8.50
CA GLY A 122 8.40 10.99 7.53
C GLY A 122 7.00 10.82 6.93
N ILE A 123 6.31 9.72 7.23
CA ILE A 123 4.95 9.42 6.74
C ILE A 123 4.09 8.92 7.90
N ASP A 124 2.83 9.37 7.94
CA ASP A 124 1.80 8.86 8.84
C ASP A 124 0.93 7.82 8.12
N ASP A 125 0.07 7.09 8.86
CA ASP A 125 -0.77 6.02 8.33
C ASP A 125 -1.79 6.49 7.27
N SER A 126 -1.97 7.80 7.08
CA SER A 126 -2.90 8.36 6.09
C SER A 126 -2.25 8.66 4.74
N LYS A 127 -0.93 8.48 4.61
CA LYS A 127 -0.15 8.89 3.44
C LYS A 127 0.26 7.68 2.59
N TYR A 128 -0.58 7.38 1.62
CA TYR A 128 -0.27 6.44 0.54
C TYR A 128 0.80 7.04 -0.36
N HIS A 129 1.72 6.20 -0.84
CA HIS A 129 2.85 6.65 -1.64
C HIS A 129 3.29 5.58 -2.64
N VAL A 130 3.96 6.04 -3.69
CA VAL A 130 4.64 5.20 -4.68
C VAL A 130 6.14 5.38 -4.50
N SER A 131 6.88 4.29 -4.33
CA SER A 131 8.35 4.33 -4.30
C SER A 131 8.93 4.15 -5.69
N PHE A 132 9.66 5.15 -6.19
CA PHE A 132 10.35 5.10 -7.48
C PHE A 132 11.75 4.51 -7.38
N LEU A 133 12.42 4.76 -6.25
CA LEU A 133 13.78 4.30 -6.01
C LEU A 133 13.91 3.78 -4.59
N THR A 134 14.65 2.69 -4.44
CA THR A 134 15.03 2.12 -3.15
C THR A 134 16.53 1.94 -3.10
N TYR A 135 17.15 2.53 -2.10
CA TYR A 135 18.57 2.37 -1.81
C TYR A 135 18.74 1.60 -0.51
N ASN A 136 19.58 0.56 -0.52
CA ASN A 136 19.80 -0.32 0.62
C ASN A 136 21.30 -0.38 0.94
N VAL A 137 21.67 0.06 2.14
CA VAL A 137 23.03 -0.06 2.68
C VAL A 137 23.22 -1.47 3.19
N ARG A 138 23.93 -2.27 2.38
CA ARG A 138 24.18 -3.69 2.66
C ARG A 138 25.33 -3.94 3.63
N ARG A 139 26.12 -2.93 4.00
CA ARG A 139 27.28 -3.10 4.87
C ARG A 139 26.84 -3.17 6.34
N PRO A 140 27.13 -4.28 7.06
CA PRO A 140 26.86 -4.38 8.49
C PRO A 140 27.50 -3.21 9.24
N GLY A 141 26.75 -2.61 10.18
CA GLY A 141 27.22 -1.47 10.97
C GLY A 141 27.23 -0.12 10.25
N THR A 142 26.88 -0.06 8.95
CA THR A 142 26.72 1.21 8.23
C THR A 142 25.24 1.56 8.16
N ALA A 143 24.87 2.73 8.68
CA ALA A 143 23.53 3.28 8.62
C ALA A 143 23.57 4.64 7.91
N ILE A 144 22.52 4.95 7.15
CA ILE A 144 22.35 6.28 6.55
C ILE A 144 21.98 7.22 7.69
N SER A 145 22.79 8.23 7.94
CA SER A 145 22.47 9.20 8.98
C SER A 145 21.22 10.01 8.60
N LEU A 146 20.47 10.49 9.59
CA LEU A 146 19.34 11.40 9.34
C LEU A 146 19.79 12.69 8.62
N LYS A 147 21.04 13.11 8.85
CA LYS A 147 21.65 14.24 8.13
C LYS A 147 21.71 13.96 6.63
N GLN A 148 22.20 12.79 6.23
CA GLN A 148 22.26 12.37 4.82
C GLN A 148 20.87 12.23 4.19
N VAL A 149 19.88 11.76 4.96
CA VAL A 149 18.48 11.72 4.50
C VAL A 149 17.96 13.15 4.24
N GLY A 150 18.25 14.09 5.14
CA GLY A 150 17.89 15.50 4.99
C GLY A 150 18.61 16.19 3.82
N GLU A 151 19.90 15.93 3.64
CA GLU A 151 20.69 16.41 2.49
C GLU A 151 20.12 15.89 1.16
N LEU A 152 19.73 14.61 1.11
CA LEU A 152 19.07 14.03 -0.07
C LEU A 152 17.70 14.67 -0.32
N GLN A 153 16.90 14.90 0.73
CA GLN A 153 15.62 15.59 0.60
C GLN A 153 15.80 17.01 0.06
N ALA A 154 16.78 17.77 0.57
CA ALA A 154 17.07 19.12 0.10
C ALA A 154 17.53 19.13 -1.37
N ALA A 155 18.32 18.13 -1.79
CA ALA A 155 18.73 17.98 -3.17
C ALA A 155 17.54 17.67 -4.09
N LEU A 156 16.58 16.85 -3.65
CA LEU A 156 15.35 16.57 -4.40
C LEU A 156 14.41 17.79 -4.45
N ASP A 157 14.29 18.54 -3.37
CA ASP A 157 13.47 19.76 -3.31
C ASP A 157 14.02 20.88 -4.20
N ALA A 158 15.31 20.83 -4.58
CA ALA A 158 15.94 21.78 -5.50
C ALA A 158 15.78 21.39 -6.98
N LEU A 159 15.25 20.20 -7.29
CA LEU A 159 14.91 19.80 -8.64
C LEU A 159 13.57 20.42 -9.06
N ASP A 160 13.35 20.52 -10.37
CA ASP A 160 12.03 20.86 -10.89
C ASP A 160 10.98 19.88 -10.37
N PRO A 161 9.75 20.35 -10.09
CA PRO A 161 8.66 19.49 -9.64
C PRO A 161 8.42 18.39 -10.68
N LEU A 162 7.96 17.24 -10.20
CA LEU A 162 7.57 16.17 -11.11
C LEU A 162 6.45 16.66 -12.03
N PRO A 163 6.41 16.22 -13.31
CA PRO A 163 5.23 16.40 -14.11
C PRO A 163 4.03 15.76 -13.41
N GLU A 164 2.83 16.21 -13.72
CA GLU A 164 1.61 15.61 -13.18
C GLU A 164 1.57 14.12 -13.55
N LEU A 165 1.66 13.26 -12.53
CA LEU A 165 1.59 11.81 -12.68
C LEU A 165 0.24 11.34 -12.17
N SER A 166 -0.53 10.70 -13.04
CA SER A 166 -1.75 9.99 -12.66
C SER A 166 -1.76 8.58 -13.22
N VAL A 167 -2.37 7.67 -12.46
CA VAL A 167 -2.50 6.25 -12.80
C VAL A 167 -3.96 5.85 -12.67
N ASP A 168 -4.48 5.25 -13.74
CA ASP A 168 -5.74 4.52 -13.67
C ASP A 168 -5.49 3.16 -13.02
N VAL A 169 -6.17 2.91 -11.90
CA VAL A 169 -6.09 1.68 -11.14
C VAL A 169 -7.31 0.83 -11.49
N ASP A 170 -7.05 -0.18 -12.31
CA ASP A 170 -8.07 -1.12 -12.79
C ASP A 170 -8.09 -2.44 -11.98
N SER A 171 -7.12 -2.64 -11.08
CA SER A 171 -7.03 -3.87 -10.29
C SER A 171 -6.31 -3.64 -8.97
N LEU A 172 -6.74 -4.38 -7.93
CA LEU A 172 -5.99 -4.53 -6.69
C LEU A 172 -5.29 -5.89 -6.68
N ILE A 173 -4.04 -5.92 -6.22
CA ILE A 173 -3.24 -7.13 -6.14
C ILE A 173 -3.01 -7.45 -4.67
N LEU A 174 -3.43 -8.65 -4.25
CA LEU A 174 -3.08 -9.22 -2.97
C LEU A 174 -1.77 -10.00 -3.16
N GLY A 175 -0.68 -9.45 -2.62
CA GLY A 175 0.67 -10.00 -2.77
C GLY A 175 1.06 -10.90 -1.60
N TYR A 176 1.59 -12.08 -1.90
CA TYR A 176 2.21 -12.97 -0.92
C TYR A 176 3.73 -12.87 -1.00
N THR A 177 4.44 -12.82 0.13
CA THR A 177 5.89 -13.03 0.07
C THR A 177 6.16 -14.53 -0.11
N ARG A 178 7.11 -14.90 -0.99
CA ARG A 178 7.54 -16.30 -1.17
C ARG A 178 7.99 -16.96 0.14
N THR A 179 8.48 -16.18 1.08
CA THR A 179 8.93 -16.63 2.41
C THR A 179 7.77 -17.07 3.29
N GLU A 180 6.62 -16.41 3.18
CA GLU A 180 5.41 -16.70 3.94
C GLU A 180 4.70 -17.95 3.38
N TYR A 181 4.56 -18.04 2.06
CA TYR A 181 4.00 -19.24 1.41
C TYR A 181 4.79 -20.52 1.74
N ARG A 182 6.13 -20.45 1.82
CA ARG A 182 6.97 -21.59 2.22
C ARG A 182 6.87 -21.96 3.70
N ARG A 183 6.42 -21.04 4.55
CA ARG A 183 6.23 -21.27 5.99
C ARG A 183 4.81 -21.68 6.34
N GLY A 184 3.93 -21.80 5.35
CA GLY A 184 2.50 -21.97 5.61
C GLY A 184 1.95 -20.79 6.41
N VAL A 185 2.40 -19.57 6.08
CA VAL A 185 1.74 -18.31 6.45
C VAL A 185 1.03 -17.84 5.20
#